data_AF-A0A0R2QWR1-F1
#
_entry.id   AF-A0A0R2QWR1-F1
#
_cell.length_a   1.000
_cell.length_b   1.000
_cell.length_c   1.000
_cell.angle_alpha   90.00
_cell.angle_beta   90.00
_cell.angle_gamma   90.00
#
_symmetry.space_group_name_H-M   'P 1'
#
loop_
_entity.id
_entity.type
_entity.pdbx_description
1 polymer ?
#
loop_
_entity_poly.entity_id
_entity_poly.type
_entity_poly.pdbx_seq_one_letter_code
_entity_poly.pdbx_strand_id
1 'polypeptide(L)'
;MASTKKPASSAPTASTLDANTGYAQAIEELETILSELESDDVDVDELAEHVQRASQLIELCRERIGNAKLRIEEVVSQLEAD
;
A
#
# COMPACT_ATOMS: atom_id res chain seq x y z
N MET A 1 -10.59 -14.44 42.28
CA MET A 1 -10.74 -14.32 40.80
C MET A 1 -9.75 -13.27 40.31
N ALA A 2 -8.54 -13.70 39.96
CA ALA A 2 -7.51 -12.85 39.40
C ALA A 2 -7.68 -12.84 37.87
N SER A 3 -8.34 -11.82 37.33
CA SER A 3 -8.36 -11.58 35.89
C SER A 3 -7.08 -10.84 35.50
N THR A 4 -6.19 -11.58 34.87
CA THR A 4 -4.98 -11.11 34.22
C THR A 4 -5.35 -10.16 33.07
N LYS A 5 -5.13 -8.85 33.26
CA LYS A 5 -5.01 -7.90 32.15
C LYS A 5 -3.67 -8.18 31.47
N LYS A 6 -3.68 -9.02 30.44
CA LYS A 6 -2.56 -9.25 29.53
C LYS A 6 -2.31 -7.95 28.74
N PRO A 7 -1.14 -7.30 28.86
CA PRO A 7 -0.70 -6.33 27.88
C PRO A 7 -0.03 -7.12 26.75
N ALA A 8 -0.54 -6.96 25.54
CA ALA A 8 0.17 -7.37 24.33
C ALA A 8 -0.17 -6.31 23.28
N SER A 9 0.76 -5.75 22.54
CA SER A 9 2.23 -5.75 22.51
C SER A 9 2.50 -4.68 21.44
N SER A 10 3.30 -3.65 21.69
CA SER A 10 4.70 -3.56 21.21
C SER A 10 4.81 -4.03 19.74
N ALA A 11 5.19 -3.25 18.74
CA ALA A 11 6.11 -2.12 18.72
C ALA A 11 6.05 -1.47 17.31
N PRO A 12 6.55 -0.24 17.15
CA PRO A 12 6.75 0.40 15.85
C PRO A 12 7.98 -0.23 15.17
N THR A 13 7.83 -0.74 13.95
CA THR A 13 8.98 -1.21 13.15
C THR A 13 9.23 -0.25 12.00
N ALA A 14 10.38 0.41 12.11
CA ALA A 14 10.92 1.37 11.16
C ALA A 14 11.09 0.79 9.76
N SER A 15 10.62 1.52 8.76
CA SER A 15 11.32 1.68 7.49
C SER A 15 11.16 3.13 7.07
N THR A 16 12.14 3.90 7.52
CA THR A 16 12.67 5.15 6.99
C THR A 16 12.10 5.60 5.63
N LEU A 17 11.38 6.72 5.69
CA LEU A 17 11.28 7.80 4.69
C LEU A 17 11.02 7.41 3.23
N ASP A 18 9.81 7.66 2.74
CA ASP A 18 9.60 8.13 1.37
C ASP A 18 8.49 9.18 1.37
N ALA A 19 8.73 10.31 0.69
CA ALA A 19 7.74 11.38 0.46
C ALA A 19 6.63 10.97 -0.54
N ASN A 20 6.42 9.67 -0.72
CA ASN A 20 5.50 9.01 -1.63
C ASN A 20 4.86 7.84 -0.89
N THR A 21 3.53 7.74 -0.94
CA THR A 21 2.72 6.70 -0.32
C THR A 21 3.36 5.30 -0.44
N GLY A 22 3.54 4.63 0.70
CA GLY A 22 3.96 3.22 0.80
C GLY A 22 3.10 2.30 -0.08
N TYR A 23 3.61 1.16 -0.55
CA TYR A 23 2.75 0.20 -1.29
C TYR A 23 1.53 -0.20 -0.44
N ALA A 24 1.75 -0.50 0.85
CA ALA A 24 0.66 -0.82 1.78
C ALA A 24 -0.33 0.35 1.93
N GLN A 25 0.17 1.57 2.09
CA GLN A 25 -0.67 2.76 2.21
C GLN A 25 -1.46 3.05 0.92
N ALA A 26 -0.87 2.76 -0.25
CA ALA A 26 -1.55 2.94 -1.53
C ALA A 26 -2.69 1.93 -1.69
N ILE A 27 -2.53 0.71 -1.16
CA ILE A 27 -3.60 -0.29 -1.09
C ILE A 27 -4.70 0.16 -0.13
N GLU A 28 -4.36 0.63 1.09
CA GLU A 28 -5.36 1.14 2.05
C GLU A 28 -6.17 2.31 1.47
N GLU A 29 -5.51 3.21 0.75
CA GLU A 29 -6.17 4.35 0.09
C GLU A 29 -7.09 3.87 -1.05
N LEU A 30 -6.67 2.88 -1.85
CA LEU A 30 -7.50 2.28 -2.88
C LEU A 30 -8.75 1.59 -2.31
N GLU A 31 -8.64 0.91 -1.17
CA GLU A 31 -9.78 0.30 -0.47
C GLU A 31 -10.77 1.36 0.04
N THR A 32 -10.25 2.49 0.51
CA THR A 32 -11.06 3.64 0.94
C THR A 32 -11.82 4.22 -0.24
N ILE A 33 -11.13 4.52 -1.34
CA ILE A 33 -11.74 5.01 -2.58
C ILE A 33 -12.81 4.05 -3.09
N LEU A 34 -12.54 2.74 -3.08
CA LEU A 34 -13.53 1.75 -3.51
C LEU A 34 -14.78 1.79 -2.63
N SER A 35 -14.62 1.91 -1.32
CA SER A 35 -15.74 2.01 -0.37
C SER A 35 -16.57 3.27 -0.59
N GLU A 36 -15.93 4.39 -0.94
CA GLU A 36 -16.60 5.64 -1.28
C GLU A 36 -17.38 5.49 -2.59
N LEU A 37 -16.77 4.94 -3.63
CA LEU A 37 -17.42 4.71 -4.94
C LEU A 37 -18.63 3.76 -4.88
N GLU A 38 -18.68 2.87 -3.90
CA GLU A 38 -19.81 1.96 -3.67
C GLU A 38 -20.94 2.60 -2.84
N SER A 39 -20.74 3.82 -2.34
CA SER A 39 -21.77 4.56 -1.59
C SER A 39 -22.83 5.15 -2.52
N ASP A 40 -24.09 5.07 -2.11
CA ASP A 40 -25.24 5.55 -2.89
C ASP A 40 -25.33 7.09 -3.00
N ASP A 41 -24.53 7.83 -2.22
CA ASP A 41 -24.60 9.30 -2.11
C ASP A 41 -23.43 10.03 -2.83
N VAL A 42 -22.63 9.35 -3.65
CA VAL A 42 -21.49 9.98 -4.35
C VAL A 42 -21.93 10.81 -5.56
N ASP A 43 -21.46 12.05 -5.63
CA ASP A 43 -21.66 12.93 -6.78
C ASP A 43 -20.78 12.52 -7.98
N VAL A 44 -21.25 12.77 -9.20
CA VAL A 44 -20.53 12.39 -10.44
C VAL A 44 -19.18 13.10 -10.57
N ASP A 45 -19.07 14.34 -10.10
CA ASP A 45 -17.80 15.08 -10.12
C ASP A 45 -16.80 14.46 -9.13
N GLU A 46 -17.27 14.07 -7.94
CA GLU A 46 -16.45 13.34 -6.96
C GLU A 46 -16.02 11.98 -7.53
N LEU A 47 -16.91 11.25 -8.20
CA LEU A 47 -16.60 9.97 -8.83
C LEU A 47 -15.39 10.08 -9.79
N ALA A 48 -15.33 11.16 -10.57
CA ALA A 48 -14.22 11.40 -11.49
C ALA A 48 -12.89 11.64 -10.75
N GLU A 49 -12.91 12.41 -9.66
CA GLU A 49 -11.73 12.66 -8.82
C GLU A 49 -11.21 11.38 -8.16
N HIS A 50 -12.11 10.57 -7.58
CA HIS A 50 -11.79 9.29 -6.95
C HIS A 50 -11.18 8.30 -7.95
N VAL A 51 -11.74 8.19 -9.15
CA VAL A 51 -11.19 7.34 -10.22
C VAL A 51 -9.82 7.84 -10.68
N GLN A 52 -9.64 9.15 -10.84
CA GLN A 52 -8.33 9.73 -11.20
C GLN A 52 -7.28 9.43 -10.12
N ARG A 53 -7.64 9.56 -8.84
CA ARG A 53 -6.75 9.25 -7.73
C ARG A 53 -6.39 7.76 -7.69
N ALA A 54 -7.37 6.88 -7.85
CA ALA A 54 -7.15 5.45 -7.92
C ALA A 54 -6.18 5.07 -9.05
N SER A 55 -6.31 5.69 -10.23
CA SER A 55 -5.40 5.46 -11.35
C SER A 55 -3.94 5.77 -10.99
N GLN A 56 -3.69 6.90 -10.30
CA GLN A 56 -2.34 7.29 -9.87
C GLN A 56 -1.76 6.30 -8.86
N LEU A 57 -2.58 5.82 -7.91
CA LEU A 57 -2.16 4.82 -6.92
C LEU A 57 -1.81 3.48 -7.58
N ILE A 58 -2.59 3.07 -8.59
CA ILE A 58 -2.32 1.86 -9.36
C ILE A 58 -1.00 1.96 -10.13
N GLU A 59 -0.71 3.10 -10.75
CA GLU A 59 0.55 3.35 -11.44
C GLU A 59 1.74 3.24 -10.47
N LEU A 60 1.65 3.89 -9.31
CA LEU A 60 2.65 3.80 -8.25
C LEU A 60 2.86 2.35 -7.80
N CYS A 61 1.78 1.60 -7.57
CA CYS A 61 1.85 0.19 -7.19
C CYS A 61 2.58 -0.65 -8.24
N ARG A 62 2.27 -0.44 -9.52
CA ARG A 62 2.92 -1.16 -10.64
C ARG A 62 4.41 -0.84 -10.73
N GLU A 63 4.79 0.43 -10.58
CA GLU A 63 6.19 0.84 -10.59
C GLU A 63 6.97 0.17 -9.46
N ARG A 64 6.42 0.16 -8.25
CA ARG A 64 7.05 -0.48 -7.09
C ARG A 64 7.22 -1.98 -7.26
N ILE A 65 6.21 -2.67 -7.79
CA ILE A 65 6.30 -4.10 -8.09
C ILE A 65 7.38 -4.35 -9.15
N GLY A 66 7.43 -3.52 -10.20
CA GLY A 66 8.47 -3.59 -11.23
C GLY A 66 9.88 -3.46 -10.64
N ASN A 67 10.10 -2.42 -9.83
CA ASN A 67 11.38 -2.18 -9.15
C ASN A 67 11.75 -3.33 -8.20
N ALA A 68 10.79 -3.90 -7.48
CA ALA A 68 11.02 -5.05 -6.62
C ALA A 68 11.45 -6.29 -7.42
N LYS A 69 10.79 -6.57 -8.56
CA LYS A 69 11.15 -7.67 -9.45
C LYS A 69 12.58 -7.53 -9.98
N LEU A 70 12.96 -6.35 -10.45
CA LEU A 70 14.32 -6.10 -10.95
C LEU A 70 15.39 -6.37 -9.88
N ARG A 71 15.15 -5.92 -8.65
CA ARG A 71 16.07 -6.19 -7.52
C ARG A 71 16.18 -7.68 -7.20
N ILE A 72 15.08 -8.42 -7.29
CA ILE A 72 15.08 -9.87 -7.09
C ILE A 72 15.90 -10.55 -8.19
N GLU A 73 15.67 -10.18 -9.46
CA GLU A 73 16.41 -10.72 -10.61
C GLU A 73 17.91 -10.45 -10.48
N GLU A 74 18.31 -9.25 -10.04
CA GLU A 74 19.70 -8.90 -9.77
C GLU A 74 20.31 -9.82 -8.71
N VAL A 75 19.65 -9.96 -7.55
CA VAL A 75 20.13 -10.81 -6.45
C VAL A 75 20.27 -12.27 -6.89
N VAL A 76 19.28 -12.81 -7.59
CA VAL A 76 19.33 -14.19 -8.11
C VAL A 76 20.50 -14.35 -9.08
N SER A 77 20.67 -13.41 -10.00
CA SER A 77 21.78 -13.44 -10.97
C SER A 77 23.15 -13.42 -10.28
N GLN A 78 23.30 -12.75 -9.12
CA GLN A 78 24.58 -12.73 -8.41
C GLN A 78 24.84 -14.04 -7.66
N LEU A 79 23.79 -14.69 -7.15
CA LEU A 79 23.91 -16.00 -6.51
C LEU A 79 24.26 -17.12 -7.51
N GLU A 80 23.88 -16.99 -8.78
CA GLU A 80 24.23 -17.96 -9.84
C GLU A 80 25.64 -17.77 -10.43
N ALA A 81 26.23 -16.58 -10.23
CA ALA A 81 27.56 -16.25 -10.73
C ALA A 81 28.70 -16.66 -9.77
N ASP A 82 28.36 -16.99 -8.52
CA ASP A 82 29.26 -17.50 -7.48
C ASP A 82 29.32 -19.06 -7.46
#